data_AF-A0A353PFB1-F1
#
_entry.id   AF-A0A353PFB1-F1
#
_cell.length_a   1.000
_cell.length_b   1.000
_cell.length_c   1.000
_cell.angle_alpha   90.00
_cell.angle_beta   90.00
_cell.angle_gamma   90.00
#
_symmetry.space_group_name_H-M   'P 1'
#
loop_
_entity.id
_entity.type
_entity.pdbx_description
1 polymer ?
#
loop_
_entity_poly.entity_id
_entity_poly.type
_entity_poly.pdbx_seq_one_letter_code
_entity_poly.pdbx_strand_id
1 'polypeptide(L)'
;MTSSMDPTKRGHQGEFPEQAQAQPAKTDETIPRPDHGEESYVGSGKLTGRRALITGGDSGIGRAVAIAFAREGADIAISYMPEEQKDAENTQDWVTRESRRCLLLPGDVREERYCTEAVQKALDVLGGLDILVLNAGYQKNRDGLENLETSEMDRTFKTNLYGMLWVARTVLPHLKAGASIITTASIQASSPTPDLLDYAMTKAAQVAFTQALAQELTPRGIRVNAVAPGPIWTPLIPGTEWDTKLQTFGQSTPMGRAGQPAELASAYVFLAGAEASYISGAVIPVTGGRAF
;
A
#
# COMPACT_ATOMS: atom_id res chain seq x y z
N MET A 1 2.19 -24.29 -16.73
CA MET A 1 1.10 -24.94 -15.98
C MET A 1 1.34 -24.68 -14.51
N THR A 2 0.66 -23.71 -13.92
CA THR A 2 0.68 -23.53 -12.46
C THR A 2 -0.23 -24.61 -11.87
N SER A 3 0.33 -25.61 -11.19
CA SER A 3 -0.47 -26.58 -10.45
C SER A 3 -1.30 -25.83 -9.41
N SER A 4 -2.59 -26.16 -9.29
CA SER A 4 -3.45 -25.70 -8.19
C SER A 4 -2.76 -26.01 -6.87
N MET A 5 -2.20 -24.98 -6.21
CA MET A 5 -1.57 -25.07 -4.90
C MET A 5 -2.61 -24.67 -3.85
N ASP A 6 -2.68 -25.41 -2.74
CA ASP A 6 -3.56 -25.08 -1.62
C ASP A 6 -3.19 -23.68 -1.05
N PRO A 7 -4.09 -22.68 -1.14
CA PRO A 7 -3.78 -21.32 -0.69
C PRO A 7 -3.58 -21.22 0.82
N THR A 8 -4.09 -22.17 1.62
CA THR A 8 -3.87 -22.20 3.07
C THR A 8 -2.43 -22.58 3.42
N LYS A 9 -1.72 -23.26 2.51
CA LYS A 9 -0.33 -23.74 2.69
C LYS A 9 0.72 -22.86 2.03
N ARG A 10 0.33 -21.76 1.39
CA ARG A 10 1.25 -20.80 0.78
C ARG A 10 1.88 -19.87 1.83
N GLY A 11 3.12 -19.44 1.61
CA GLY A 11 3.83 -18.52 2.52
C GLY A 11 4.24 -19.18 3.84
N HIS A 12 4.56 -18.36 4.85
CA HIS A 12 4.96 -18.83 6.19
C HIS A 12 3.85 -19.62 6.89
N GLN A 13 4.20 -20.78 7.44
CA GLN A 13 3.28 -21.70 8.12
C GLN A 13 3.77 -21.89 9.55
N GLY A 14 3.26 -21.07 10.48
CA GLY A 14 3.63 -21.16 11.90
C GLY A 14 3.63 -19.83 12.61
N GLU A 15 4.22 -19.82 13.80
CA GLU A 15 4.41 -18.60 14.58
C GLU A 15 5.54 -17.75 13.98
N PHE A 16 5.41 -16.44 14.11
CA PHE A 16 6.46 -15.49 13.81
C PHE A 16 7.41 -15.37 15.02
N PRO A 17 8.73 -15.25 14.83
CA PRO A 17 9.64 -15.01 15.93
C PRO A 17 9.38 -13.63 16.55
N GLU A 18 9.60 -13.51 17.86
CA GLU A 18 9.58 -12.22 18.54
C GLU A 18 10.61 -11.29 17.92
N GLN A 19 10.17 -10.08 17.57
CA GLN A 19 10.99 -9.05 16.97
C GLN A 19 10.28 -7.71 17.12
N ALA A 20 11.05 -6.63 17.21
CA ALA A 20 10.52 -5.28 17.27
C ALA A 20 11.46 -4.34 16.51
N GLN A 21 10.88 -3.34 15.86
CA GLN A 21 11.62 -2.32 15.13
C GLN A 21 11.02 -0.94 15.39
N ALA A 22 11.84 0.10 15.35
CA ALA A 22 11.31 1.46 15.31
C ALA A 22 10.69 1.75 13.94
N GLN A 23 9.68 2.62 13.87
CA GLN A 23 9.08 3.03 12.59
C GLN A 23 9.74 4.28 12.01
N PRO A 24 10.07 4.29 10.70
CA PRO A 24 9.79 3.22 9.73
C PRO A 24 10.72 1.99 9.88
N ALA A 25 10.11 0.80 9.80
CA ALA A 25 10.78 -0.48 9.95
C ALA A 25 11.29 -1.01 8.60
N LYS A 26 12.32 -1.86 8.60
CA LYS A 26 13.02 -2.30 7.39
C LYS A 26 12.70 -3.75 7.03
N THR A 27 12.67 -4.02 5.72
CA THR A 27 12.40 -5.35 5.17
C THR A 27 13.46 -6.37 5.56
N ASP A 28 14.72 -6.00 5.43
CA ASP A 28 15.84 -6.92 5.69
C ASP A 28 15.96 -7.31 7.19
N GLU A 29 15.37 -6.52 8.08
CA GLU A 29 15.32 -6.78 9.53
C GLU A 29 14.04 -7.53 9.95
N THR A 30 13.08 -7.70 9.03
CA THR A 30 11.81 -8.42 9.27
C THR A 30 11.99 -9.93 9.04
N ILE A 31 11.65 -10.76 10.03
CA ILE A 31 11.92 -12.21 10.03
C ILE A 31 10.61 -13.00 10.19
N PRO A 32 10.25 -13.92 9.27
CA PRO A 32 10.92 -14.18 8.00
C PRO A 32 10.78 -12.99 7.06
N ARG A 33 11.67 -12.90 6.07
CA ARG A 33 11.60 -11.82 5.07
C ARG A 33 10.25 -11.88 4.33
N PRO A 34 9.49 -10.76 4.23
CA PRO A 34 8.25 -10.74 3.46
C PRO A 34 8.47 -11.06 1.98
N ASP A 35 7.52 -11.77 1.36
CA ASP A 35 7.50 -12.05 -0.08
C ASP A 35 6.68 -10.96 -0.80
N HIS A 36 7.34 -10.19 -1.67
CA HIS A 36 6.72 -9.12 -2.45
C HIS A 36 6.42 -9.56 -3.89
N GLY A 37 6.67 -10.81 -4.23
CA GLY A 37 6.49 -11.36 -5.55
C GLY A 37 7.71 -11.19 -6.45
N GLU A 38 8.87 -10.87 -5.86
CA GLU A 38 10.16 -10.73 -6.56
C GLU A 38 10.43 -11.86 -7.54
N GLU A 39 10.08 -13.10 -7.19
CA GLU A 39 10.31 -14.27 -8.05
C GLU A 39 9.01 -14.88 -8.59
N SER A 40 7.85 -14.53 -8.03
CA SER A 40 6.59 -15.24 -8.29
C SER A 40 5.57 -14.50 -9.16
N TYR A 41 5.58 -13.16 -9.21
CA TYR A 41 4.65 -12.41 -10.06
C TYR A 41 5.11 -12.44 -11.52
N VAL A 42 4.22 -12.75 -12.48
CA VAL A 42 4.54 -12.73 -13.91
C VAL A 42 3.61 -11.76 -14.62
N GLY A 43 4.19 -10.77 -15.30
CA GLY A 43 3.43 -9.75 -16.03
C GLY A 43 2.80 -10.26 -17.32
N SER A 44 1.78 -9.55 -17.79
CA SER A 44 1.04 -9.85 -19.02
C SER A 44 0.80 -8.60 -19.89
N GLY A 45 1.48 -7.49 -19.59
CA GLY A 45 1.43 -6.24 -20.35
C GLY A 45 0.19 -5.37 -20.07
N LYS A 46 -0.52 -5.60 -18.96
CA LYS A 46 -1.80 -4.92 -18.64
C LYS A 46 -1.68 -3.42 -18.41
N LEU A 47 -0.47 -2.93 -18.10
CA LEU A 47 -0.17 -1.54 -17.78
C LEU A 47 0.91 -0.97 -18.70
N THR A 48 1.06 -1.52 -19.90
CA THR A 48 2.07 -1.10 -20.88
C THR A 48 2.00 0.41 -21.12
N GLY A 49 3.11 1.10 -20.84
CA GLY A 49 3.25 2.55 -21.07
C GLY A 49 2.55 3.43 -20.03
N ARG A 50 1.95 2.85 -18.97
CA ARG A 50 1.37 3.62 -17.86
C ARG A 50 2.46 4.18 -16.96
N ARG A 51 2.16 5.26 -16.24
CA ARG A 51 3.06 5.89 -15.27
C ARG A 51 2.38 5.95 -13.90
N ALA A 52 3.04 5.40 -12.89
CA ALA A 52 2.48 5.24 -11.56
C ALA A 52 3.30 5.99 -10.49
N LEU A 53 2.61 6.66 -9.57
CA LEU A 53 3.19 7.13 -8.30
C LEU A 53 2.63 6.27 -7.15
N ILE A 54 3.51 5.69 -6.34
CA ILE A 54 3.16 4.83 -5.21
C ILE A 54 3.78 5.42 -3.92
N THR A 55 2.97 5.82 -2.95
CA THR A 55 3.48 6.21 -1.63
C THR A 55 3.73 4.98 -0.76
N GLY A 56 4.84 4.95 -0.01
CA GLY A 56 5.30 3.77 0.72
C GLY A 56 5.66 2.62 -0.23
N GLY A 57 6.31 2.92 -1.35
CA GLY A 57 6.65 1.94 -2.39
C GLY A 57 7.98 1.21 -2.16
N ASP A 58 8.71 1.58 -1.11
CA ASP A 58 9.99 1.00 -0.70
C ASP A 58 9.85 -0.43 -0.17
N SER A 59 8.75 -0.77 0.51
CA SER A 59 8.59 -2.04 1.21
C SER A 59 7.14 -2.53 1.21
N GLY A 60 6.91 -3.74 1.75
CA GLY A 60 5.58 -4.30 1.99
C GLY A 60 4.66 -4.26 0.76
N ILE A 61 3.41 -3.86 0.96
CA ILE A 61 2.39 -3.86 -0.09
C ILE A 61 2.81 -2.95 -1.25
N GLY A 62 3.34 -1.76 -0.97
CA GLY A 62 3.75 -0.81 -2.00
C GLY A 62 4.89 -1.35 -2.88
N ARG A 63 5.88 -2.06 -2.30
CA ARG A 63 6.91 -2.76 -3.08
C ARG A 63 6.30 -3.83 -3.99
N ALA A 64 5.42 -4.66 -3.48
CA ALA A 64 4.78 -5.70 -4.28
C ALA A 64 4.00 -5.12 -5.48
N VAL A 65 3.31 -3.99 -5.24
CA VAL A 65 2.61 -3.25 -6.29
C VAL A 65 3.58 -2.62 -7.29
N ALA A 66 4.69 -2.03 -6.85
CA ALA A 66 5.71 -1.47 -7.73
C ALA A 66 6.32 -2.53 -8.66
N ILE A 67 6.67 -3.70 -8.11
CA ILE A 67 7.21 -4.84 -8.89
C ILE A 67 6.17 -5.31 -9.91
N ALA A 68 4.93 -5.55 -9.48
CA ALA A 68 3.88 -6.01 -10.37
C ALA A 68 3.55 -4.99 -11.48
N PHE A 69 3.48 -3.70 -11.15
CA PHE A 69 3.23 -2.66 -12.13
C PHE A 69 4.34 -2.55 -13.18
N ALA A 70 5.60 -2.67 -12.75
CA ALA A 70 6.75 -2.70 -13.66
C ALA A 70 6.69 -3.90 -14.61
N ARG A 71 6.37 -5.09 -14.08
CA ARG A 71 6.16 -6.31 -14.88
C ARG A 71 5.00 -6.20 -15.87
N GLU A 72 3.98 -5.45 -15.52
CA GLU A 72 2.86 -5.15 -16.41
C GLU A 72 3.16 -4.03 -17.42
N GLY A 73 4.36 -3.43 -17.36
CA GLY A 73 4.88 -2.50 -18.36
C GLY A 73 4.81 -1.02 -17.99
N ALA A 74 4.55 -0.68 -16.71
CA ALA A 74 4.48 0.69 -16.23
C ALA A 74 5.82 1.26 -15.76
N ASP A 75 6.04 2.56 -15.96
CA ASP A 75 7.09 3.31 -15.27
C ASP A 75 6.62 3.72 -13.87
N ILE A 76 7.53 3.70 -12.89
CA ILE A 76 7.19 3.82 -11.47
C ILE A 76 7.92 5.02 -10.84
N ALA A 77 7.23 5.74 -9.97
CA ALA A 77 7.81 6.60 -8.95
C ALA A 77 7.37 6.09 -7.58
N ILE A 78 8.30 6.00 -6.63
CA ILE A 78 8.00 5.62 -5.25
C ILE A 78 8.40 6.71 -4.27
N SER A 79 7.49 7.03 -3.34
CA SER A 79 7.76 7.86 -2.17
C SER A 79 7.96 6.98 -0.94
N TYR A 80 8.88 7.37 -0.06
CA TYR A 80 9.26 6.61 1.14
C TYR A 80 10.04 7.50 2.11
N MET A 81 10.23 7.09 3.37
CA MET A 81 11.02 7.88 4.33
C MET A 81 12.52 7.76 4.03
N PRO A 82 13.34 8.82 4.18
CA PRO A 82 14.77 8.76 3.89
C PRO A 82 15.54 7.60 4.56
N GLU A 83 15.10 7.18 5.75
CA GLU A 83 15.68 6.07 6.51
C GLU A 83 15.47 4.69 5.83
N GLU A 84 14.50 4.59 4.93
CA GLU A 84 14.14 3.38 4.16
C GLU A 84 14.87 3.33 2.80
N GLN A 85 15.87 4.19 2.56
CA GLN A 85 16.58 4.31 1.28
C GLN A 85 17.04 2.96 0.68
N LYS A 86 17.60 2.07 1.51
CA LYS A 86 18.05 0.76 1.07
C LYS A 86 16.90 -0.11 0.54
N ASP A 87 15.74 -0.02 1.19
CA ASP A 87 14.54 -0.74 0.75
C ASP A 87 13.98 -0.15 -0.55
N ALA A 88 14.03 1.16 -0.70
CA ALA A 88 13.65 1.82 -1.95
C ALA A 88 14.56 1.46 -3.13
N GLU A 89 15.88 1.40 -2.91
CA GLU A 89 16.86 0.95 -3.91
C GLU A 89 16.62 -0.50 -4.32
N ASN A 90 16.32 -1.38 -3.37
CA ASN A 90 15.91 -2.76 -3.67
C ASN A 90 14.66 -2.82 -4.57
N THR A 91 13.64 -1.99 -4.29
CA THR A 91 12.46 -1.90 -5.17
C THR A 91 12.85 -1.39 -6.56
N GLN A 92 13.69 -0.34 -6.65
CA GLN A 92 14.18 0.21 -7.92
C GLN A 92 14.93 -0.84 -8.74
N ASP A 93 15.77 -1.68 -8.12
CA ASP A 93 16.46 -2.76 -8.80
C ASP A 93 15.49 -3.75 -9.45
N TRP A 94 14.42 -4.13 -8.75
CA TRP A 94 13.40 -5.01 -9.33
C TRP A 94 12.61 -4.35 -10.47
N VAL A 95 12.28 -3.06 -10.35
CA VAL A 95 11.59 -2.32 -11.42
C VAL A 95 12.49 -2.18 -12.65
N THR A 96 13.77 -1.88 -12.47
CA THR A 96 14.71 -1.66 -13.57
C THR A 96 15.09 -2.95 -14.30
N ARG A 97 15.05 -4.12 -13.63
CA ARG A 97 15.17 -5.45 -14.28
C ARG A 97 14.08 -5.69 -15.33
N GLU A 98 12.91 -5.09 -15.18
CA GLU A 98 11.82 -5.14 -16.17
C GLU A 98 11.97 -4.06 -17.27
N SER A 99 13.15 -3.45 -17.37
CA SER A 99 13.44 -2.35 -18.31
C SER A 99 12.48 -1.17 -18.19
N ARG A 100 11.96 -0.91 -16.99
CA ARG A 100 11.10 0.23 -16.66
C ARG A 100 11.86 1.27 -15.85
N ARG A 101 11.41 2.52 -15.89
CA ARG A 101 12.00 3.59 -15.07
C ARG A 101 11.47 3.48 -13.64
N CYS A 102 12.35 3.69 -12.66
CA CYS A 102 11.97 3.83 -11.26
C CYS A 102 12.55 5.11 -10.67
N LEU A 103 11.70 6.07 -10.35
CA LEU A 103 12.07 7.30 -9.68
C LEU A 103 11.94 7.15 -8.16
N LEU A 104 13.02 7.47 -7.46
CA LEU A 104 13.04 7.50 -6.00
C LEU A 104 12.77 8.91 -5.47
N LEU A 105 11.81 9.02 -4.55
CA LEU A 105 11.36 10.26 -3.92
C LEU A 105 11.41 10.08 -2.39
N PRO A 106 12.57 10.24 -1.74
CA PRO A 106 12.64 10.20 -0.28
C PRO A 106 12.03 11.47 0.34
N GLY A 107 11.23 11.31 1.38
CA GLY A 107 10.73 12.41 2.21
C GLY A 107 9.43 12.07 2.95
N ASP A 108 8.99 13.00 3.78
CA ASP A 108 7.91 12.78 4.74
C ASP A 108 6.55 13.28 4.23
N VAL A 109 5.61 12.36 4.01
CA VAL A 109 4.24 12.70 3.54
C VAL A 109 3.45 13.54 4.55
N ARG A 110 3.93 13.69 5.79
CA ARG A 110 3.36 14.61 6.79
C ARG A 110 3.68 16.07 6.49
N GLU A 111 4.51 16.37 5.49
CA GLU A 111 4.83 17.71 5.01
C GLU A 111 4.14 18.01 3.67
N GLU A 112 3.22 18.97 3.65
CA GLU A 112 2.48 19.38 2.43
C GLU A 112 3.40 19.83 1.29
N ARG A 113 4.47 20.56 1.63
CA ARG A 113 5.47 21.01 0.65
C ARG A 113 6.12 19.80 -0.03
N TYR A 114 6.58 18.82 0.75
CA TYR A 114 7.16 17.59 0.21
C TYR A 114 6.17 16.86 -0.71
N CYS A 115 4.92 16.65 -0.26
CA CYS A 115 3.89 16.01 -1.09
C CYS A 115 3.72 16.70 -2.44
N THR A 116 3.79 18.03 -2.46
CA THR A 116 3.66 18.82 -3.68
C THR A 116 4.89 18.66 -4.59
N GLU A 117 6.09 18.78 -4.03
CA GLU A 117 7.36 18.63 -4.76
C GLU A 117 7.56 17.22 -5.32
N ALA A 118 7.19 16.18 -4.56
CA ALA A 118 7.27 14.79 -4.98
C ALA A 118 6.37 14.51 -6.18
N VAL A 119 5.12 14.98 -6.17
CA VAL A 119 4.19 14.85 -7.31
C VAL A 119 4.72 15.60 -8.53
N GLN A 120 5.20 16.84 -8.37
CA GLN A 120 5.74 17.61 -9.48
C GLN A 120 6.95 16.91 -10.11
N LYS A 121 7.88 16.43 -9.29
CA LYS A 121 9.06 15.70 -9.77
C LYS A 121 8.67 14.40 -10.49
N ALA A 122 7.67 13.67 -10.01
CA ALA A 122 7.14 12.50 -10.70
C ALA A 122 6.54 12.85 -12.06
N LEU A 123 5.74 13.92 -12.15
CA LEU A 123 5.17 14.41 -13.40
C LEU A 123 6.25 14.79 -14.41
N ASP A 124 7.27 15.53 -13.98
CA ASP A 124 8.35 16.01 -14.84
C ASP A 124 9.22 14.88 -15.37
N VAL A 125 9.65 13.97 -14.48
CA VAL A 125 10.55 12.87 -14.85
C VAL A 125 9.81 11.80 -15.65
N LEU A 126 8.58 11.43 -15.26
CA LEU A 126 7.83 10.39 -15.97
C LEU A 126 7.11 10.92 -17.21
N GLY A 127 6.98 12.24 -17.37
CA GLY A 127 6.25 12.89 -18.46
C GLY A 127 4.73 12.86 -18.29
N GLY A 128 4.25 12.64 -17.06
CA GLY A 128 2.84 12.52 -16.68
C GLY A 128 2.58 11.37 -15.71
N LEU A 129 1.33 11.26 -15.24
CA LEU A 129 0.86 10.20 -14.33
C LEU A 129 -0.50 9.69 -14.79
N ASP A 130 -0.68 8.36 -14.72
CA ASP A 130 -1.92 7.68 -15.08
C ASP A 130 -2.46 6.83 -13.91
N ILE A 131 -1.62 6.53 -12.93
CA ILE A 131 -1.96 5.72 -11.76
C ILE A 131 -1.40 6.40 -10.52
N LEU A 132 -2.25 6.57 -9.50
CA LEU A 132 -1.84 7.00 -8.17
C LEU A 132 -2.19 5.91 -7.17
N VAL A 133 -1.22 5.43 -6.40
CA VAL A 133 -1.42 4.50 -5.29
C VAL A 133 -1.09 5.19 -3.98
N LEU A 134 -2.12 5.41 -3.17
CA LEU A 134 -2.04 6.03 -1.85
C LEU A 134 -1.90 4.91 -0.81
N ASN A 135 -0.66 4.50 -0.54
CA ASN A 135 -0.35 3.31 0.27
C ASN A 135 0.41 3.59 1.57
N ALA A 136 1.22 4.66 1.63
CA ALA A 136 1.96 5.01 2.85
C ALA A 136 1.03 5.09 4.07
N GLY A 137 1.48 4.54 5.20
CA GLY A 137 0.69 4.48 6.42
C GLY A 137 1.53 4.30 7.66
N TYR A 138 1.02 4.84 8.76
CA TYR A 138 1.52 4.66 10.12
C TYR A 138 0.44 3.96 10.94
N GLN A 139 0.86 3.02 11.78
CA GLN A 139 0.00 2.39 12.78
C GLN A 139 0.83 2.12 14.03
N LYS A 140 0.24 2.19 15.21
CA LYS A 140 0.91 1.83 16.46
C LYS A 140 -0.10 1.26 17.44
N ASN A 141 0.31 0.24 18.19
CA ASN A 141 -0.51 -0.36 19.24
C ASN A 141 -0.81 0.69 20.32
N ARG A 142 -2.06 0.75 20.77
CA ARG A 142 -2.54 1.67 21.81
C ARG A 142 -3.02 0.89 23.01
N ASP A 143 -2.63 1.32 24.20
CA ASP A 143 -3.13 0.78 25.47
C ASP A 143 -4.25 1.69 26.00
N GLY A 144 -5.38 1.73 25.29
CA GLY A 144 -6.51 2.60 25.63
C GLY A 144 -6.44 4.03 25.07
N LEU A 145 -7.60 4.68 25.02
CA LEU A 145 -7.75 6.03 24.45
C LEU A 145 -7.17 7.10 25.38
N GLU A 146 -7.27 6.89 26.69
CA GLU A 146 -6.72 7.75 27.74
C GLU A 146 -5.20 7.90 27.66
N ASN A 147 -4.51 6.94 27.04
CA ASN A 147 -3.06 6.91 26.89
C ASN A 147 -2.60 7.34 25.49
N LEU A 148 -3.52 7.72 24.60
CA LEU A 148 -3.19 8.20 23.26
C LEU A 148 -2.68 9.65 23.33
N GLU A 149 -1.37 9.82 23.20
CA GLU A 149 -0.78 11.15 23.12
C GLU A 149 -1.22 11.90 21.85
N THR A 150 -1.41 13.22 21.97
CA THR A 150 -1.78 14.08 20.84
C THR A 150 -0.75 14.04 19.71
N SER A 151 0.54 13.96 20.03
CA SER A 151 1.64 13.82 19.07
C SER A 151 1.52 12.56 18.21
N GLU A 152 1.16 11.45 18.84
CA GLU A 152 0.98 10.15 18.21
C GLU A 152 -0.30 10.11 17.37
N MET A 153 -1.40 10.67 17.87
CA MET A 153 -2.62 10.84 17.09
C MET A 153 -2.38 11.72 15.86
N ASP A 154 -1.70 12.87 16.02
CA ASP A 154 -1.36 13.78 14.92
C ASP A 154 -0.47 13.09 13.89
N ARG A 155 0.50 12.27 14.32
CA ARG A 155 1.33 11.46 13.42
C ARG A 155 0.49 10.48 12.59
N THR A 156 -0.42 9.73 13.21
CA THR A 156 -1.32 8.79 12.50
C THR A 156 -2.18 9.53 11.48
N PHE A 157 -2.83 10.63 11.89
CA PHE A 157 -3.74 11.37 11.02
C PHE A 157 -3.00 12.08 9.89
N LYS A 158 -1.85 12.72 10.17
CA LYS A 158 -1.07 13.39 9.13
C LYS A 158 -0.54 12.41 8.10
N THR A 159 -0.04 11.26 8.54
CA THR A 159 0.49 10.25 7.62
C THR A 159 -0.63 9.66 6.76
N ASN A 160 -1.73 9.22 7.40
CA ASN A 160 -2.74 8.41 6.74
C ASN A 160 -3.81 9.23 6.02
N LEU A 161 -4.04 10.48 6.42
CA LEU A 161 -5.09 11.35 5.86
C LEU A 161 -4.53 12.61 5.20
N TYR A 162 -3.76 13.43 5.91
CA TYR A 162 -3.31 14.71 5.35
C TYR A 162 -2.36 14.48 4.17
N GLY A 163 -1.33 13.65 4.35
CA GLY A 163 -0.40 13.26 3.29
C GLY A 163 -1.13 12.68 2.08
N MET A 164 -2.08 11.77 2.32
CA MET A 164 -2.94 11.21 1.28
C MET A 164 -3.70 12.31 0.50
N LEU A 165 -4.35 13.23 1.22
CA LEU A 165 -5.13 14.32 0.64
C LEU A 165 -4.25 15.30 -0.15
N TRP A 166 -3.07 15.66 0.38
CA TRP A 166 -2.16 16.57 -0.30
C TRP A 166 -1.62 15.96 -1.59
N VAL A 167 -1.17 14.70 -1.56
CA VAL A 167 -0.70 14.00 -2.77
C VAL A 167 -1.82 13.88 -3.81
N ALA A 168 -3.02 13.46 -3.39
CA ALA A 168 -4.17 13.35 -4.28
C ALA A 168 -4.52 14.71 -4.89
N ARG A 169 -4.73 15.74 -4.05
CA ARG A 169 -5.09 17.09 -4.49
C ARG A 169 -4.08 17.65 -5.49
N THR A 170 -2.78 17.44 -5.27
CA THR A 170 -1.74 17.92 -6.18
C THR A 170 -1.74 17.17 -7.51
N VAL A 171 -2.02 15.86 -7.55
CA VAL A 171 -2.01 15.11 -8.82
C VAL A 171 -3.25 15.38 -9.68
N LEU A 172 -4.40 15.68 -9.07
CA LEU A 172 -5.71 15.72 -9.75
C LEU A 172 -5.81 16.64 -10.96
N PRO A 173 -5.18 17.83 -11.01
CA PRO A 173 -5.18 18.68 -12.20
C PRO A 173 -4.48 18.06 -13.42
N HIS A 174 -3.60 17.07 -13.19
CA HIS A 174 -2.75 16.48 -14.22
C HIS A 174 -3.25 15.12 -14.73
N LEU A 175 -4.16 14.47 -13.98
CA LEU A 175 -4.75 13.20 -14.40
C LEU A 175 -5.73 13.39 -15.56
N LYS A 176 -5.64 12.48 -16.53
CA LYS A 176 -6.51 12.45 -17.72
C LYS A 176 -7.53 11.32 -17.61
N ALA A 177 -8.56 11.36 -18.46
CA ALA A 177 -9.51 10.25 -18.59
C ALA A 177 -8.75 8.93 -18.86
N GLY A 178 -9.17 7.86 -18.19
CA GLY A 178 -8.49 6.57 -18.15
C GLY A 178 -7.55 6.38 -16.94
N ALA A 179 -7.27 7.43 -16.17
CA ALA A 179 -6.46 7.31 -14.96
C ALA A 179 -7.17 6.53 -13.83
N SER A 180 -6.38 5.99 -12.92
CA SER A 180 -6.86 5.22 -11.76
C SER A 180 -6.18 5.67 -10.46
N ILE A 181 -6.97 5.93 -9.43
CA ILE A 181 -6.49 6.20 -8.07
C ILE A 181 -6.87 4.99 -7.20
N ILE A 182 -5.90 4.47 -6.46
CA ILE A 182 -6.08 3.30 -5.60
C ILE A 182 -5.59 3.64 -4.18
N THR A 183 -6.49 3.58 -3.21
CA THR A 183 -6.17 3.80 -1.80
C THR A 183 -5.96 2.47 -1.08
N THR A 184 -4.96 2.40 -0.20
CA THR A 184 -4.76 1.25 0.69
C THR A 184 -5.50 1.47 2.00
N ALA A 185 -6.72 0.94 2.09
CA ALA A 185 -7.51 0.95 3.32
C ALA A 185 -7.03 -0.16 4.28
N SER A 186 -7.94 -0.81 5.01
CA SER A 186 -7.66 -1.96 5.87
C SER A 186 -8.97 -2.61 6.28
N ILE A 187 -8.96 -3.89 6.65
CA ILE A 187 -10.06 -4.53 7.39
C ILE A 187 -10.43 -3.77 8.68
N GLN A 188 -9.50 -3.01 9.26
CA GLN A 188 -9.77 -2.13 10.40
C GLN A 188 -10.82 -1.04 10.12
N ALA A 189 -11.13 -0.76 8.85
CA ALA A 189 -12.21 0.15 8.49
C ALA A 189 -13.61 -0.40 8.80
N SER A 190 -13.82 -1.72 8.67
CA SER A 190 -15.13 -2.36 8.94
C SER A 190 -15.13 -3.25 10.18
N SER A 191 -13.96 -3.69 10.64
CA SER A 191 -13.77 -4.47 11.87
C SER A 191 -12.70 -3.81 12.77
N PRO A 192 -12.98 -2.63 13.35
CA PRO A 192 -12.02 -1.91 14.17
C PRO A 192 -11.71 -2.66 15.47
N THR A 193 -10.46 -2.57 15.93
CA THR A 193 -10.03 -3.08 17.24
C THR A 193 -9.61 -1.95 18.17
N PRO A 194 -9.87 -2.03 19.49
CA PRO A 194 -9.54 -0.96 20.44
C PRO A 194 -8.06 -0.51 20.38
N ASP A 195 -7.13 -1.45 20.25
CA ASP A 195 -5.70 -1.17 20.30
C ASP A 195 -5.15 -0.45 19.04
N LEU A 196 -6.01 -0.19 18.06
CA LEU A 196 -5.68 0.52 16.82
C LEU A 196 -6.71 1.62 16.52
N LEU A 197 -7.30 2.24 17.55
CA LEU A 197 -8.43 3.15 17.41
C LEU A 197 -8.18 4.29 16.41
N ASP A 198 -7.10 5.04 16.57
CA ASP A 198 -6.75 6.16 15.68
C ASP A 198 -6.45 5.67 14.25
N TYR A 199 -5.72 4.57 14.12
CA TYR A 199 -5.47 3.92 12.83
C TYR A 199 -6.79 3.50 12.14
N ALA A 200 -7.67 2.79 12.84
CA ALA A 200 -8.95 2.32 12.31
C ALA A 200 -9.83 3.48 11.85
N MET A 201 -9.86 4.59 12.60
CA MET A 201 -10.52 5.83 12.17
C MET A 201 -9.97 6.33 10.84
N THR A 202 -8.65 6.38 10.68
CA THR A 202 -8.05 6.79 9.39
C THR A 202 -8.41 5.85 8.26
N LYS A 203 -8.46 4.53 8.50
CA LYS A 203 -8.82 3.54 7.48
C LYS A 203 -10.30 3.62 7.07
N ALA A 204 -11.21 3.90 8.00
CA ALA A 204 -12.61 4.19 7.68
C ALA A 204 -12.75 5.49 6.87
N ALA A 205 -12.01 6.55 7.24
CA ALA A 205 -12.00 7.81 6.49
C ALA A 205 -11.44 7.63 5.06
N GLN A 206 -10.45 6.75 4.86
CA GLN A 206 -9.92 6.41 3.54
C GLN A 206 -10.96 5.71 2.64
N VAL A 207 -11.84 4.88 3.21
CA VAL A 207 -12.97 4.28 2.49
C VAL A 207 -13.96 5.36 2.06
N ALA A 208 -14.36 6.25 2.98
CA ALA A 208 -15.25 7.36 2.68
C ALA A 208 -14.66 8.30 1.61
N PHE A 209 -13.36 8.63 1.72
CA PHE A 209 -12.62 9.40 0.72
C PHE A 209 -12.70 8.75 -0.66
N THR A 210 -12.46 7.44 -0.74
CA THR A 210 -12.51 6.68 -2.00
C THR A 210 -13.89 6.77 -2.66
N GLN A 211 -14.95 6.55 -1.88
CA GLN A 211 -16.33 6.56 -2.38
C GLN A 211 -16.79 7.96 -2.83
N ALA A 212 -16.45 8.99 -2.05
CA ALA A 212 -16.79 10.37 -2.38
C ALA A 212 -16.03 10.86 -3.61
N LEU A 213 -14.71 10.63 -3.65
CA LEU A 213 -13.87 11.06 -4.76
C LEU A 213 -14.20 10.29 -6.05
N ALA A 214 -14.61 9.03 -5.96
CA ALA A 214 -15.13 8.29 -7.11
C ALA A 214 -16.34 8.97 -7.74
N GLN A 215 -17.30 9.45 -6.95
CA GLN A 215 -18.47 10.15 -7.46
C GLN A 215 -18.08 11.46 -8.16
N GLU A 216 -17.11 12.19 -7.61
CA GLU A 216 -16.60 13.43 -8.19
C GLU A 216 -15.86 13.19 -9.52
N LEU A 217 -15.01 12.15 -9.58
CA LEU A 217 -14.05 11.97 -10.66
C LEU A 217 -14.49 11.03 -11.78
N THR A 218 -15.48 10.18 -11.52
CA THR A 218 -16.02 9.27 -12.56
C THR A 218 -16.55 10.03 -13.79
N PRO A 219 -17.28 11.17 -13.65
CA PRO A 219 -17.65 12.01 -14.80
C PRO A 219 -16.47 12.55 -15.61
N ARG A 220 -15.27 12.67 -15.01
CA ARG A 220 -14.01 13.05 -15.68
C ARG A 220 -13.27 11.86 -16.31
N GLY A 221 -13.85 10.66 -16.23
CA GLY A 221 -13.24 9.42 -16.73
C GLY A 221 -12.10 8.90 -15.86
N ILE A 222 -12.01 9.30 -14.58
CA ILE A 222 -10.98 8.85 -13.64
C ILE A 222 -11.65 7.94 -12.61
N ARG A 223 -11.10 6.74 -12.41
CA ARG A 223 -11.63 5.78 -11.44
C ARG A 223 -10.91 5.93 -10.11
N VAL A 224 -11.65 5.76 -9.01
CA VAL A 224 -11.09 5.80 -7.65
C VAL A 224 -11.57 4.57 -6.90
N ASN A 225 -10.67 3.73 -6.42
CA ASN A 225 -11.02 2.50 -5.69
C ASN A 225 -10.08 2.31 -4.49
N ALA A 226 -10.40 1.35 -3.65
CA ALA A 226 -9.54 0.96 -2.55
C ALA A 226 -9.28 -0.55 -2.53
N VAL A 227 -8.14 -0.93 -1.98
CA VAL A 227 -7.88 -2.30 -1.53
C VAL A 227 -7.91 -2.28 -0.01
N ALA A 228 -8.58 -3.25 0.61
CA ALA A 228 -8.64 -3.43 2.06
C ALA A 228 -7.91 -4.71 2.47
N PRO A 229 -6.62 -4.61 2.84
CA PRO A 229 -5.87 -5.74 3.36
C PRO A 229 -6.40 -6.25 4.70
N GLY A 230 -6.33 -7.56 4.91
CA GLY A 230 -6.35 -8.18 6.23
C GLY A 230 -4.96 -8.16 6.90
N PRO A 231 -4.60 -9.20 7.66
CA PRO A 231 -3.26 -9.31 8.25
C PRO A 231 -2.23 -9.71 7.18
N ILE A 232 -1.44 -8.75 6.72
CA ILE A 232 -0.37 -8.96 5.73
C ILE A 232 0.97 -8.78 6.42
N TRP A 233 1.89 -9.71 6.19
CA TRP A 233 3.24 -9.67 6.77
C TRP A 233 4.09 -8.61 6.06
N THR A 234 4.36 -7.50 6.74
CA THR A 234 5.14 -6.35 6.24
C THR A 234 6.02 -5.81 7.36
N PRO A 235 7.01 -4.95 7.08
CA PRO A 235 7.79 -4.29 8.14
C PRO A 235 6.94 -3.43 9.09
N LEU A 236 5.77 -2.97 8.66
CA LEU A 236 4.84 -2.25 9.53
C LEU A 236 4.46 -3.07 10.77
N ILE A 237 4.36 -4.40 10.63
CA ILE A 237 3.95 -5.32 11.70
C ILE A 237 4.93 -5.34 12.89
N PRO A 238 6.22 -5.67 12.72
CA PRO A 238 7.19 -5.56 13.81
C PRO A 238 7.44 -4.11 14.27
N GLY A 239 7.11 -3.12 13.44
CA GLY A 239 7.10 -1.71 13.82
C GLY A 239 5.92 -1.29 14.70
N THR A 240 4.85 -2.08 14.78
CA THR A 240 3.60 -1.66 15.45
C THR A 240 3.69 -1.67 16.98
N GLU A 241 4.74 -2.30 17.54
CA GLU A 241 4.91 -2.50 18.98
C GLU A 241 3.76 -3.31 19.58
N TRP A 242 3.34 -4.38 18.90
CA TRP A 242 2.46 -5.38 19.50
C TRP A 242 3.24 -6.23 20.50
N ASP A 243 2.59 -6.58 21.61
CA ASP A 243 3.11 -7.55 22.58
C ASP A 243 3.12 -8.97 21.98
N THR A 244 2.44 -9.93 22.60
CA THR A 244 2.41 -11.35 22.18
C THR A 244 1.63 -11.60 20.88
N LYS A 245 0.90 -10.59 20.36
CA LYS A 245 0.08 -10.74 19.14
C LYS A 245 0.88 -10.96 17.86
N LEU A 246 2.16 -10.56 17.84
CA LEU A 246 3.01 -10.72 16.66
C LEU A 246 3.23 -12.20 16.32
N GLN A 247 3.49 -13.05 17.31
CA GLN A 247 3.81 -14.46 17.09
C GLN A 247 2.68 -15.21 16.37
N THR A 248 1.43 -14.91 16.72
CA THR A 248 0.24 -15.57 16.14
C THR A 248 -0.42 -14.73 15.02
N PHE A 249 0.30 -13.75 14.47
CA PHE A 249 -0.25 -12.80 13.51
C PHE A 249 -0.86 -13.51 12.28
N GLY A 250 -2.11 -13.17 11.99
CA GLY A 250 -2.87 -13.74 10.87
C GLY A 250 -3.40 -15.17 11.05
N GLN A 251 -2.98 -15.91 12.09
CA GLN A 251 -3.44 -17.29 12.31
C GLN A 251 -4.93 -17.39 12.65
N SER A 252 -5.53 -16.30 13.14
CA SER A 252 -6.97 -16.21 13.42
C SER A 252 -7.83 -15.86 12.19
N THR A 253 -7.27 -15.87 10.98
CA THR A 253 -8.05 -15.78 9.74
C THR A 253 -8.60 -17.16 9.35
N PRO A 254 -9.68 -17.26 8.57
CA PRO A 254 -10.13 -18.54 8.02
C PRO A 254 -9.07 -19.31 7.23
N MET A 255 -8.10 -18.62 6.61
CA MET A 255 -6.96 -19.26 5.94
C MET A 255 -5.84 -19.73 6.90
N GLY A 256 -5.92 -19.39 8.19
CA GLY A 256 -4.98 -19.86 9.23
C GLY A 256 -3.57 -19.26 9.17
N ARG A 257 -3.37 -18.18 8.39
CA ARG A 257 -2.06 -17.54 8.19
C ARG A 257 -2.18 -16.06 7.88
N ALA A 258 -1.08 -15.33 8.04
CA ALA A 258 -0.93 -14.02 7.44
C ALA A 258 -0.80 -14.12 5.91
N GLY A 259 -1.32 -13.12 5.20
CA GLY A 259 -1.04 -12.94 3.78
C GLY A 259 0.37 -12.40 3.57
N GLN A 260 0.92 -12.60 2.38
CA GLN A 260 2.17 -11.96 1.94
C GLN A 260 1.86 -10.77 1.01
N PRO A 261 2.72 -9.73 0.95
CA PRO A 261 2.53 -8.59 0.05
C PRO A 261 2.30 -8.98 -1.41
N ALA A 262 2.99 -10.02 -1.89
CA ALA A 262 2.82 -10.58 -3.24
C ALA A 262 1.35 -10.89 -3.60
N GLU A 263 0.56 -11.31 -2.60
CA GLU A 263 -0.83 -11.75 -2.80
C GLU A 263 -1.81 -10.59 -3.00
N LEU A 264 -1.36 -9.35 -2.76
CA LEU A 264 -2.16 -8.15 -2.97
C LEU A 264 -1.94 -7.55 -4.36
N ALA A 265 -0.77 -7.78 -4.96
CA ALA A 265 -0.34 -7.08 -6.18
C ALA A 265 -1.36 -7.20 -7.33
N SER A 266 -1.95 -8.39 -7.52
CA SER A 266 -2.95 -8.63 -8.56
C SER A 266 -4.21 -7.79 -8.41
N ALA A 267 -4.63 -7.46 -7.18
CA ALA A 267 -5.79 -6.60 -6.95
C ALA A 267 -5.49 -5.15 -7.41
N TYR A 268 -4.29 -4.65 -7.13
CA TYR A 268 -3.85 -3.34 -7.60
C TYR A 268 -3.72 -3.30 -9.13
N VAL A 269 -3.14 -4.34 -9.74
CA VAL A 269 -3.01 -4.42 -11.21
C VAL A 269 -4.39 -4.41 -11.87
N PHE A 270 -5.33 -5.20 -11.35
CA PHE A 270 -6.70 -5.21 -11.84
C PHE A 270 -7.35 -3.83 -11.75
N LEU A 271 -7.29 -3.18 -10.57
CA LEU A 271 -7.87 -1.85 -10.36
C LEU A 271 -7.20 -0.75 -11.18
N ALA A 272 -5.91 -0.87 -11.52
CA ALA A 272 -5.19 0.07 -12.37
C ALA A 272 -5.46 -0.13 -13.87
N GLY A 273 -5.74 -1.37 -14.26
CA GLY A 273 -5.93 -1.81 -15.65
C GLY A 273 -7.27 -1.41 -16.26
N ALA A 274 -7.38 -1.57 -17.58
CA ALA A 274 -8.59 -1.28 -18.33
C ALA A 274 -9.74 -2.28 -18.05
N GLU A 275 -9.42 -3.48 -17.55
CA GLU A 275 -10.40 -4.52 -17.19
C GLU A 275 -11.36 -4.07 -16.08
N ALA A 276 -10.94 -3.13 -15.23
CA ALA A 276 -11.76 -2.54 -14.17
C ALA A 276 -12.55 -1.30 -14.64
N SER A 277 -12.89 -1.19 -15.92
CA SER A 277 -13.51 0.00 -16.54
C SER A 277 -14.84 0.41 -15.90
N TYR A 278 -15.60 -0.53 -15.33
CA TYR A 278 -16.87 -0.28 -14.65
C TYR A 278 -16.77 -0.35 -13.11
N ILE A 279 -15.55 -0.26 -12.56
CA ILE A 279 -15.29 -0.32 -11.13
C ILE A 279 -14.72 1.03 -10.68
N SER A 280 -15.55 1.80 -9.96
CA SER A 280 -15.22 3.07 -9.32
C SER A 280 -16.03 3.20 -8.04
N GLY A 281 -15.38 3.60 -6.94
CA GLY A 281 -15.93 3.67 -5.59
C GLY A 281 -15.92 2.34 -4.82
N ALA A 282 -15.32 1.29 -5.39
CA ALA A 282 -15.29 -0.03 -4.77
C ALA A 282 -14.16 -0.18 -3.75
N VAL A 283 -14.37 -1.06 -2.78
CA VAL A 283 -13.33 -1.54 -1.87
C VAL A 283 -13.15 -3.04 -2.08
N ILE A 284 -11.94 -3.46 -2.46
CA ILE A 284 -11.61 -4.86 -2.73
C ILE A 284 -10.94 -5.47 -1.49
N PRO A 285 -11.60 -6.38 -0.76
CA PRO A 285 -10.99 -7.02 0.40
C PRO A 285 -10.01 -8.12 -0.01
N VAL A 286 -8.82 -8.12 0.60
CA VAL A 286 -7.84 -9.21 0.51
C VAL A 286 -7.46 -9.64 1.93
N THR A 287 -8.31 -10.48 2.53
CA THR A 287 -8.44 -10.60 4.00
C THR A 287 -8.26 -12.02 4.55
N GLY A 288 -7.87 -12.98 3.71
CA GLY A 288 -7.75 -14.38 4.14
C GLY A 288 -9.07 -15.03 4.57
N GLY A 289 -10.19 -14.54 4.03
CA GLY A 289 -11.55 -15.06 4.29
C GLY A 289 -12.34 -14.29 5.35
N ARG A 290 -11.78 -13.25 5.98
CA ARG A 290 -12.56 -12.39 6.87
C ARG A 290 -13.47 -11.45 6.08
N ALA A 291 -14.69 -11.23 6.58
CA ALA A 291 -15.64 -10.30 5.96
C ALA A 291 -15.11 -8.85 6.02
N PHE A 292 -15.46 -8.06 5.00
CA PHE A 292 -15.21 -6.63 4.92
C PHE A 292 -16.51 -5.89 4.72
#